data_AF-A0A553E4T2-F1
#
_entry.id   AF-A0A553E4T2-F1
#
_cell.length_a   1.000
_cell.length_b   1.000
_cell.length_c   1.000
_cell.angle_alpha   90.00
_cell.angle_beta   90.00
_cell.angle_gamma   90.00
#
_symmetry.space_group_name_H-M   'P 1'
#
loop_
_entity.id
_entity.type
_entity.pdbx_description
1 polymer ?
#
loop_
_entity_poly.entity_id
_entity_poly.type
_entity_poly.pdbx_seq_one_letter_code
_entity_poly.pdbx_strand_id
1 'polypeptide(L)'
;MFKKSLLLLSFLLLIRCGSSKPAIITTKGSHYKSKNEGSYSSKKSNSRYPKKSNSDTEIIESTSRTLVTSDVVNGYVFHYKDVAMKNMKKYGIPASIILAQGILESGAGQGNLAVTANNHFGIKCYKDWTGETVYHDDDSSNECFRKYKNPEESFQDHAEIVSKRTRYASLFSLPKDDYAAWAKGLRAAGYATDAKYPEKLISYIERYHLDQYDNQVLGKEYVIDKSQNATVIPVTNTEGKVYEVQKGDTLYSISKKFNILVEDLKQKNNLPDFSIAVGQQLIVK
;
A
#
# COMPACT_ATOMS: atom_id res chain seq x y z
N MET A 1 -37.62 65.33 30.42
CA MET A 1 -37.68 65.42 31.90
C MET A 1 -37.52 64.03 32.49
N PHE A 2 -36.52 63.86 33.36
CA PHE A 2 -36.26 62.80 34.36
C PHE A 2 -36.57 61.33 34.00
N LYS A 3 -35.55 60.52 33.64
CA LYS A 3 -34.70 59.69 34.54
C LYS A 3 -35.49 58.79 35.51
N LYS A 4 -35.31 57.47 35.37
CA LYS A 4 -34.98 56.55 36.47
C LYS A 4 -34.26 55.31 35.93
N SER A 5 -32.96 55.26 36.24
CA SER A 5 -32.13 54.07 36.15
C SER A 5 -32.61 53.01 37.14
N LEU A 6 -32.54 51.74 36.76
CA LEU A 6 -32.16 50.69 37.70
C LEU A 6 -31.03 49.88 37.07
N LEU A 7 -29.87 50.03 37.68
CA LEU A 7 -28.61 49.40 37.37
C LEU A 7 -28.50 48.26 38.38
N LEU A 8 -28.43 47.01 37.92
CA LEU A 8 -27.95 45.91 38.75
C LEU A 8 -26.90 45.14 37.95
N LEU A 9 -25.69 45.27 38.45
CA LEU A 9 -24.44 44.67 37.98
C LEU A 9 -24.27 43.27 38.61
N SER A 10 -23.32 42.51 38.06
CA SER A 10 -22.78 41.22 38.51
C SER A 10 -23.42 40.00 37.83
N PHE A 11 -22.71 39.02 37.27
CA PHE A 11 -21.29 38.68 37.33
C PHE A 11 -20.93 37.85 36.07
N LEU A 12 -19.72 38.04 35.54
CA LEU A 12 -19.14 37.19 34.49
C LEU A 12 -19.01 35.74 34.97
N LEU A 13 -19.29 34.77 34.08
CA LEU A 13 -18.53 33.52 34.00
C LEU A 13 -18.64 32.94 32.60
N LEU A 14 -17.60 33.21 31.80
CA LEU A 14 -17.30 32.49 30.56
C LEU A 14 -16.79 31.10 30.93
N ILE A 15 -17.57 30.06 30.68
CA ILE A 15 -17.06 28.69 30.65
C ILE A 15 -16.91 28.29 29.18
N ARG A 16 -15.70 28.53 28.67
CA ARG A 16 -15.13 27.82 27.52
C ARG A 16 -14.88 26.37 27.98
N CYS A 17 -15.60 25.41 27.41
CA CYS A 17 -15.21 24.01 27.52
C CYS A 17 -14.46 23.62 26.24
N GLY A 18 -13.15 23.87 26.23
CA GLY A 18 -12.21 23.30 25.27
C GLY A 18 -11.68 21.98 25.81
N SER A 19 -12.07 20.87 25.18
CA SER A 19 -11.54 19.54 25.50
C SER A 19 -10.38 19.23 24.55
N SER A 20 -9.17 19.62 24.96
CA SER A 20 -7.93 19.09 24.41
C SER A 20 -7.62 17.78 25.14
N LYS A 21 -7.67 16.65 24.42
CA LYS A 21 -7.26 15.34 24.94
C LYS A 21 -5.75 15.34 25.24
N PRO A 22 -5.29 14.71 26.33
CA PRO A 22 -3.88 14.73 26.70
C PRO A 22 -3.04 13.84 25.77
N ALA A 23 -1.88 14.35 25.38
CA ALA A 23 -0.80 13.57 24.78
C ALA A 23 -0.25 12.60 25.84
N ILE A 24 -0.28 11.30 25.56
CA ILE A 24 0.33 10.28 26.42
C ILE A 24 1.85 10.35 26.23
N ILE A 25 2.53 10.86 27.26
CA ILE A 25 3.98 10.79 27.43
C ILE A 25 4.27 9.48 28.15
N THR A 26 5.02 8.56 27.53
CA THR A 26 5.55 7.37 28.22
C THR A 26 6.92 7.68 28.81
N THR A 27 7.00 7.63 30.13
CA THR A 27 8.22 7.71 30.94
C THR A 27 8.95 6.36 30.96
N LYS A 28 10.29 6.41 30.84
CA LYS A 28 11.18 5.27 31.07
C LYS A 28 11.22 4.86 32.55
N GLY A 29 11.16 3.55 32.80
CA GLY A 29 11.54 2.88 34.04
C GLY A 29 10.91 1.48 34.05
N SER A 30 11.47 0.40 34.57
CA SER A 30 12.79 0.05 35.10
C SER A 30 12.75 -1.48 35.22
N HIS A 31 13.90 -2.14 35.13
CA HIS A 31 14.07 -3.59 35.22
C HIS A 31 13.27 -4.27 36.34
N TYR A 32 12.57 -5.35 36.00
CA TYR A 32 12.28 -6.42 36.94
C TYR A 32 12.57 -7.79 36.31
N LYS A 33 13.49 -8.52 36.94
CA LYS A 33 13.84 -9.90 36.61
C LYS A 33 12.72 -10.82 37.12
N SER A 34 12.22 -11.70 36.28
CA SER A 34 11.65 -12.97 36.73
C SER A 34 12.30 -14.11 35.96
N LYS A 35 12.60 -15.18 36.69
CA LYS A 35 13.42 -16.34 36.33
C LYS A 35 12.52 -17.59 36.34
N ASN A 36 12.96 -18.58 35.58
CA ASN A 36 12.52 -19.99 35.48
C ASN A 36 11.65 -20.27 34.25
N GLU A 37 12.22 -20.74 33.14
CA GLU A 37 12.82 -22.07 32.84
C GLU A 37 11.79 -23.06 32.29
N GLY A 38 11.96 -23.36 31.00
CA GLY A 38 11.16 -24.26 30.17
C GLY A 38 11.77 -24.32 28.77
N SER A 39 12.86 -25.08 28.67
CA SER A 39 13.75 -25.31 27.53
C SER A 39 13.05 -25.58 26.18
N TYR A 40 13.44 -24.89 25.11
CA TYR A 40 13.71 -25.52 23.80
C TYR A 40 14.89 -24.81 23.10
N SER A 41 15.78 -25.64 22.57
CA SER A 41 17.17 -25.40 22.16
C SER A 41 17.34 -24.37 21.02
N SER A 42 18.11 -23.31 21.27
CA SER A 42 18.62 -22.40 20.24
C SER A 42 19.95 -22.93 19.69
N LYS A 43 19.97 -23.47 18.47
CA LYS A 43 21.22 -23.61 17.71
C LYS A 43 21.61 -22.23 17.16
N LYS A 44 22.65 -21.64 17.76
CA LYS A 44 23.42 -20.54 17.16
C LYS A 44 24.18 -21.08 15.94
N SER A 45 23.89 -20.58 14.75
CA SER A 45 24.82 -20.64 13.62
C SER A 45 25.43 -19.26 13.40
N ASN A 46 26.71 -19.15 13.72
CA ASN A 46 27.60 -18.14 13.16
C ASN A 46 27.57 -18.24 11.62
N SER A 47 27.13 -17.19 10.92
CA SER A 47 27.50 -17.00 9.52
C SER A 47 28.27 -15.70 9.37
N ARG A 48 29.58 -15.88 9.26
CA ARG A 48 30.57 -14.95 8.73
C ARG A 48 30.07 -14.41 7.38
N TYR A 49 29.82 -13.11 7.31
CA TYR A 49 29.47 -12.41 6.07
C TYR A 49 30.61 -12.54 5.03
N PRO A 50 30.35 -13.04 3.80
CA PRO A 50 31.19 -12.71 2.67
C PRO A 50 30.74 -11.37 2.09
N LYS A 51 31.70 -10.46 1.96
CA LYS A 51 31.54 -9.17 1.29
C LYS A 51 31.43 -9.38 -0.23
N LYS A 52 30.47 -8.66 -0.83
CA LYS A 52 30.37 -8.22 -2.24
C LYS A 52 29.77 -9.21 -3.26
N SER A 53 28.56 -8.89 -3.71
CA SER A 53 28.04 -9.21 -5.04
C SER A 53 26.98 -8.17 -5.41
N ASN A 54 27.20 -7.42 -6.50
CA ASN A 54 26.20 -6.54 -7.11
C ASN A 54 24.97 -7.38 -7.49
N SER A 55 23.79 -7.00 -7.00
CA SER A 55 22.52 -7.63 -7.36
C SER A 55 21.46 -6.53 -7.40
N ASP A 56 21.01 -6.17 -8.61
CA ASP A 56 19.94 -5.19 -8.86
C ASP A 56 18.54 -5.76 -8.54
N THR A 57 18.43 -6.60 -7.52
CA THR A 57 17.15 -7.01 -6.94
C THR A 57 16.81 -5.98 -5.88
N GLU A 58 15.99 -5.00 -6.23
CA GLU A 58 15.58 -3.96 -5.29
C GLU A 58 14.76 -4.60 -4.17
N ILE A 59 15.33 -4.64 -2.98
CA ILE A 59 14.72 -5.18 -1.78
C ILE A 59 13.73 -4.14 -1.24
N ILE A 60 12.44 -4.49 -1.21
CA ILE A 60 11.37 -3.62 -0.72
C ILE A 60 11.04 -4.02 0.73
N GLU A 61 11.07 -3.08 1.67
CA GLU A 61 10.66 -3.30 3.06
C GLU A 61 9.16 -2.98 3.26
N SER A 62 8.38 -4.00 3.55
CA SER A 62 6.97 -3.92 4.00
C SER A 62 6.85 -3.33 5.40
N THR A 63 5.66 -2.84 5.80
CA THR A 63 5.38 -2.55 7.22
C THR A 63 5.55 -3.79 8.10
N SER A 64 5.34 -4.99 7.53
CA SER A 64 5.65 -6.28 8.15
C SER A 64 7.14 -6.67 8.16
N ARG A 65 8.05 -5.77 7.73
CA ARG A 65 9.51 -6.00 7.55
C ARG A 65 9.85 -7.15 6.58
N THR A 66 8.90 -7.55 5.74
CA THR A 66 9.14 -8.57 4.71
C THR A 66 9.89 -7.94 3.55
N LEU A 67 10.95 -8.62 3.09
CA LEU A 67 11.70 -8.26 1.89
C LEU A 67 11.08 -8.95 0.67
N VAL A 68 10.60 -8.19 -0.31
CA VAL A 68 9.99 -8.73 -1.53
C VAL A 68 10.71 -8.30 -2.81
N THR A 69 10.69 -9.18 -3.81
CA THR A 69 11.26 -8.93 -5.14
C THR A 69 10.21 -8.29 -6.06
N SER A 70 10.67 -7.70 -7.17
CA SER A 70 9.78 -7.12 -8.20
C SER A 70 8.77 -8.15 -8.75
N ASP A 71 9.18 -9.40 -8.94
CA ASP A 71 8.30 -10.44 -9.49
C ASP A 71 7.17 -10.81 -8.51
N VAL A 72 7.47 -10.84 -7.21
CA VAL A 72 6.45 -11.04 -6.17
C VAL A 72 5.42 -9.89 -6.21
N VAL A 73 5.88 -8.64 -6.34
CA VAL A 73 4.99 -7.48 -6.43
C VAL A 73 4.15 -7.52 -7.71
N ASN A 74 4.74 -7.82 -8.87
CA ASN A 74 4.00 -7.95 -10.13
C ASN A 74 2.97 -9.08 -10.07
N GLY A 75 3.32 -10.23 -9.46
CA GLY A 75 2.40 -11.32 -9.22
C GLY A 75 1.21 -10.90 -8.35
N TYR A 76 1.47 -10.15 -7.28
CA TYR A 76 0.43 -9.59 -6.44
C TYR A 76 -0.49 -8.63 -7.21
N VAL A 77 0.09 -7.68 -7.95
CA VAL A 77 -0.66 -6.71 -8.77
C VAL A 77 -1.55 -7.44 -9.77
N PHE A 78 -1.01 -8.43 -10.47
CA PHE A 78 -1.77 -9.22 -11.44
C PHE A 78 -2.95 -9.95 -10.83
N HIS A 79 -2.75 -10.55 -9.66
CA HIS A 79 -3.79 -11.31 -8.99
C HIS A 79 -4.92 -10.40 -8.47
N TYR A 80 -4.58 -9.20 -7.97
CA TYR A 80 -5.54 -8.32 -7.31
C TYR A 80 -6.01 -7.11 -8.13
N LYS A 81 -5.49 -6.87 -9.34
CA LYS A 81 -5.87 -5.70 -10.16
C LYS A 81 -7.38 -5.62 -10.39
N ASP A 82 -8.04 -6.72 -10.69
CA ASP A 82 -9.47 -6.75 -10.96
C ASP A 82 -10.29 -6.47 -9.70
N VAL A 83 -9.82 -6.93 -8.55
CA VAL A 83 -10.43 -6.69 -7.24
C VAL A 83 -10.29 -5.20 -6.89
N ALA A 84 -9.11 -4.61 -7.09
CA ALA A 84 -8.87 -3.18 -6.87
C ALA A 84 -9.73 -2.33 -7.81
N MET A 85 -9.81 -2.66 -9.10
CA MET A 85 -10.66 -1.96 -10.07
C MET A 85 -12.16 -2.06 -9.74
N LYS A 86 -12.64 -3.23 -9.29
CA LYS A 86 -14.02 -3.40 -8.80
C LYS A 86 -14.29 -2.51 -7.58
N ASN A 87 -13.35 -2.46 -6.64
CA ASN A 87 -13.46 -1.60 -5.47
C ASN A 87 -13.41 -0.11 -5.83
N MET A 88 -12.57 0.30 -6.79
CA MET A 88 -12.58 1.67 -7.31
C MET A 88 -13.93 2.05 -7.90
N LYS A 89 -14.52 1.18 -8.74
CA LYS A 89 -15.86 1.41 -9.32
C LYS A 89 -16.93 1.57 -8.24
N LYS A 90 -16.88 0.74 -7.19
CA LYS A 90 -17.90 0.69 -6.15
C LYS A 90 -17.75 1.79 -5.10
N TYR A 91 -16.52 2.07 -4.66
CA TYR A 91 -16.23 2.91 -3.50
C TYR A 91 -15.55 4.23 -3.85
N GLY A 92 -15.01 4.38 -5.07
CA GLY A 92 -14.43 5.63 -5.56
C GLY A 92 -12.98 5.91 -5.16
N ILE A 93 -12.30 4.95 -4.52
CA ILE A 93 -10.87 5.02 -4.18
C ILE A 93 -10.07 4.57 -5.41
N PRO A 94 -9.03 5.28 -5.87
CA PRO A 94 -8.22 4.87 -7.01
C PRO A 94 -7.72 3.42 -6.84
N ALA A 95 -7.81 2.63 -7.90
CA ALA A 95 -7.31 1.25 -7.91
C ALA A 95 -5.80 1.21 -7.64
N SER A 96 -5.05 2.19 -8.17
CA SER A 96 -3.62 2.36 -7.92
C SER A 96 -3.30 2.52 -6.43
N ILE A 97 -4.10 3.31 -5.70
CA ILE A 97 -3.98 3.51 -4.26
C ILE A 97 -4.27 2.22 -3.51
N ILE A 98 -5.35 1.52 -3.84
CA ILE A 98 -5.70 0.23 -3.22
C ILE A 98 -4.56 -0.78 -3.38
N LEU A 99 -4.01 -0.91 -4.60
CA LEU A 99 -2.92 -1.83 -4.87
C LEU A 99 -1.62 -1.43 -4.15
N ALA A 100 -1.25 -0.14 -4.18
CA ALA A 100 -0.06 0.35 -3.50
C ALA A 100 -0.11 0.16 -1.99
N GLN A 101 -1.27 0.41 -1.38
CA GLN A 101 -1.50 0.12 0.04
C GLN A 101 -1.43 -1.39 0.29
N GLY A 102 -2.10 -2.21 -0.53
CA GLY A 102 -2.01 -3.67 -0.43
C GLY A 102 -0.56 -4.17 -0.48
N ILE A 103 0.24 -3.68 -1.42
CA ILE A 103 1.67 -4.02 -1.53
C ILE A 103 2.42 -3.64 -0.25
N LEU A 104 2.27 -2.39 0.22
CA LEU A 104 3.00 -1.87 1.37
C LEU A 104 2.62 -2.56 2.68
N GLU A 105 1.33 -2.77 2.93
CA GLU A 105 0.81 -3.25 4.21
C GLU A 105 0.93 -4.78 4.35
N SER A 106 0.82 -5.51 3.23
CA SER A 106 0.93 -6.98 3.24
C SER A 106 2.30 -7.51 2.84
N GLY A 107 3.24 -6.63 2.46
CA GLY A 107 4.47 -7.05 1.79
C GLY A 107 4.16 -7.88 0.56
N ALA A 108 3.33 -7.34 -0.33
CA ALA A 108 2.81 -8.04 -1.51
C ALA A 108 2.28 -9.46 -1.18
N GLY A 109 1.49 -9.57 -0.10
CA GLY A 109 0.84 -10.80 0.34
C GLY A 109 1.73 -11.76 1.13
N GLN A 110 3.01 -11.45 1.33
CA GLN A 110 3.97 -12.33 2.02
C GLN A 110 4.01 -12.11 3.54
N GLY A 111 3.38 -11.05 4.05
CA GLY A 111 3.32 -10.75 5.48
C GLY A 111 2.49 -11.78 6.24
N ASN A 112 2.89 -12.09 7.47
CA ASN A 112 2.25 -13.13 8.30
C ASN A 112 0.73 -12.94 8.41
N LEU A 113 0.26 -11.70 8.62
CA LEU A 113 -1.16 -11.40 8.76
C LEU A 113 -1.94 -11.61 7.44
N ALA A 114 -1.31 -11.30 6.30
CA ALA A 114 -1.90 -11.57 4.99
C ALA A 114 -2.00 -13.08 4.74
N VAL A 115 -0.94 -13.84 5.02
CA VAL A 115 -0.88 -15.30 4.81
C VAL A 115 -1.84 -16.06 5.74
N THR A 116 -1.88 -15.70 7.02
CA THR A 116 -2.60 -16.50 8.04
C THR A 116 -4.04 -16.07 8.27
N ALA A 117 -4.37 -14.81 7.95
CA ALA A 117 -5.69 -14.23 8.22
C ALA A 117 -6.35 -13.61 6.98
N ASN A 118 -5.73 -13.68 5.81
CA ASN A 118 -6.17 -13.01 4.58
C ASN A 118 -6.36 -11.50 4.77
N ASN A 119 -5.69 -10.88 5.75
CA ASN A 119 -5.85 -9.48 6.07
C ASN A 119 -4.68 -8.68 5.50
N HIS A 120 -4.88 -8.17 4.27
CA HIS A 120 -3.82 -7.52 3.49
C HIS A 120 -3.57 -6.07 3.88
N PHE A 121 -4.42 -5.48 4.72
CA PHE A 121 -4.41 -4.05 5.06
C PHE A 121 -4.22 -3.78 6.56
N GLY A 122 -3.87 -4.80 7.34
CA GLY A 122 -3.66 -4.63 8.78
C GLY A 122 -4.91 -4.18 9.54
N ILE A 123 -6.11 -4.56 9.08
CA ILE A 123 -7.36 -4.03 9.65
C ILE A 123 -7.57 -4.62 11.05
N LYS A 124 -7.46 -3.75 12.07
CA LYS A 124 -7.72 -4.06 13.47
C LYS A 124 -9.21 -4.32 13.74
N CYS A 125 -9.51 -5.08 14.78
CA CYS A 125 -10.88 -5.28 15.26
C CYS A 125 -11.42 -3.96 15.82
N TYR A 126 -12.58 -3.53 15.32
CA TYR A 126 -13.34 -2.42 15.88
C TYR A 126 -14.54 -2.98 16.65
N LYS A 127 -15.23 -2.14 17.44
CA LYS A 127 -16.31 -2.58 18.35
C LYS A 127 -17.47 -3.29 17.63
N ASP A 128 -17.63 -3.06 16.34
CA ASP A 128 -18.66 -3.59 15.46
C ASP A 128 -18.23 -4.86 14.70
N TRP A 129 -16.98 -5.32 14.85
CA TRP A 129 -16.52 -6.53 14.18
C TRP A 129 -17.04 -7.79 14.88
N THR A 130 -17.83 -8.58 14.14
CA THR A 130 -18.39 -9.85 14.62
C THR A 130 -17.85 -11.07 13.86
N GLY A 131 -16.90 -10.87 12.95
CA GLY A 131 -16.29 -11.94 12.16
C GLY A 131 -15.13 -12.63 12.90
N GLU A 132 -14.42 -13.52 12.21
CA GLU A 132 -13.25 -14.18 12.77
C GLU A 132 -12.13 -13.18 13.09
N THR A 133 -11.29 -13.51 14.06
CA THR A 133 -10.19 -12.65 14.52
C THR A 133 -8.92 -13.44 14.75
N VAL A 134 -7.77 -12.79 14.59
CA VAL A 134 -6.47 -13.27 15.04
C VAL A 134 -5.83 -12.24 15.97
N TYR A 135 -5.01 -12.70 16.90
CA TYR A 135 -4.28 -11.84 17.81
C TYR A 135 -2.79 -11.91 17.50
N HIS A 136 -2.17 -10.74 17.34
CA HIS A 136 -0.76 -10.62 17.06
C HIS A 136 -0.17 -9.44 17.83
N ASP A 137 1.09 -9.57 18.23
CA ASP A 137 1.85 -8.45 18.76
C ASP A 137 2.36 -7.62 17.56
N ASP A 138 1.91 -6.37 17.44
CA ASP A 138 2.34 -5.45 16.38
C ASP A 138 2.86 -4.12 16.98
N ASP A 139 1.98 -3.16 17.24
CA ASP A 139 2.30 -1.92 17.98
C ASP A 139 2.23 -2.15 19.50
N SER A 140 1.37 -3.07 19.93
CA SER A 140 1.15 -3.46 21.31
C SER A 140 0.97 -4.97 21.41
N SER A 141 1.13 -5.51 22.63
CA SER A 141 0.88 -6.93 22.81
C SER A 141 -0.60 -7.26 22.65
N ASN A 142 -0.88 -8.37 21.99
CA ASN A 142 -2.21 -8.96 21.84
C ASN A 142 -3.23 -8.03 21.16
N GLU A 143 -2.82 -7.39 20.07
CA GLU A 143 -3.72 -6.61 19.24
C GLU A 143 -4.62 -7.51 18.40
N CYS A 144 -5.91 -7.17 18.36
CA CYS A 144 -6.90 -7.91 17.59
C CYS A 144 -6.94 -7.42 16.15
N PHE A 145 -6.82 -8.35 15.21
CA PHE A 145 -6.97 -8.12 13.78
C PHE A 145 -8.12 -8.94 13.21
N ARG A 146 -8.81 -8.38 12.23
CA ARG A 146 -9.86 -9.08 11.48
C ARG A 146 -9.25 -10.23 10.69
N LYS A 147 -9.96 -11.35 10.61
CA LYS A 147 -9.63 -12.49 9.76
C LYS A 147 -10.73 -12.70 8.72
N TYR A 148 -10.31 -12.94 7.49
CA TYR A 148 -11.21 -13.07 6.35
C TYR A 148 -11.11 -14.46 5.72
N LYS A 149 -12.16 -14.84 4.98
CA LYS A 149 -12.18 -16.14 4.28
C LYS A 149 -11.24 -16.16 3.08
N ASN A 150 -11.09 -15.02 2.42
CA ASN A 150 -10.20 -14.81 1.29
C ASN A 150 -9.66 -13.37 1.29
N PRO A 151 -8.59 -13.09 0.54
CA PRO A 151 -8.02 -11.75 0.46
C PRO A 151 -9.00 -10.68 -0.02
N GLU A 152 -9.88 -11.00 -0.98
CA GLU A 152 -10.83 -10.06 -1.58
C GLU A 152 -11.78 -9.43 -0.56
N GLU A 153 -12.20 -10.20 0.46
CA GLU A 153 -12.96 -9.68 1.59
C GLU A 153 -12.21 -8.57 2.34
N SER A 154 -10.89 -8.70 2.51
CA SER A 154 -10.07 -7.65 3.14
C SER A 154 -9.92 -6.41 2.26
N PHE A 155 -9.85 -6.56 0.94
CA PHE A 155 -9.86 -5.44 -0.02
C PHE A 155 -11.18 -4.69 0.04
N GLN A 156 -12.30 -5.41 0.08
CA GLN A 156 -13.61 -4.80 0.21
C GLN A 156 -13.77 -4.07 1.55
N ASP A 157 -13.39 -4.70 2.65
CA ASP A 157 -13.51 -4.10 3.99
C ASP A 157 -12.60 -2.86 4.14
N HIS A 158 -11.39 -2.91 3.60
CA HIS A 158 -10.53 -1.73 3.48
C HIS A 158 -11.23 -0.59 2.72
N ALA A 159 -11.80 -0.88 1.55
CA ALA A 159 -12.49 0.11 0.74
C ALA A 159 -13.74 0.69 1.44
N GLU A 160 -14.47 -0.14 2.20
CA GLU A 160 -15.59 0.30 3.03
C GLU A 160 -15.16 1.21 4.16
N ILE A 161 -14.07 0.89 4.85
CA ILE A 161 -13.52 1.72 5.93
C ILE A 161 -13.12 3.10 5.39
N VAL A 162 -12.39 3.14 4.27
CA VAL A 162 -11.92 4.40 3.69
C VAL A 162 -13.10 5.22 3.14
N SER A 163 -14.08 4.59 2.48
CA SER A 163 -15.24 5.31 1.92
C SER A 163 -16.28 5.77 2.94
N LYS A 164 -16.47 5.05 4.05
CA LYS A 164 -17.54 5.35 5.02
C LYS A 164 -17.08 6.25 6.16
N ARG A 165 -15.78 6.28 6.51
CA ARG A 165 -15.30 7.08 7.65
C ARG A 165 -15.15 8.54 7.27
N THR A 166 -15.81 9.40 8.02
CA THR A 166 -15.85 10.86 7.81
C THR A 166 -14.47 11.51 7.73
N ARG A 167 -13.46 10.97 8.43
CA ARG A 167 -12.07 11.47 8.38
C ARG A 167 -11.46 11.45 6.97
N TYR A 168 -11.94 10.56 6.10
CA TYR A 168 -11.46 10.42 4.73
C TYR A 168 -12.36 11.11 3.71
N ALA A 169 -13.46 11.75 4.12
CA ALA A 169 -14.46 12.29 3.20
C ALA A 169 -13.88 13.30 2.20
N SER A 170 -12.89 14.11 2.61
CA SER A 170 -12.23 15.09 1.74
C SER A 170 -11.41 14.47 0.59
N LEU A 171 -11.02 13.20 0.70
CA LEU A 171 -10.34 12.50 -0.40
C LEU A 171 -11.27 12.31 -1.60
N PHE A 172 -12.57 12.11 -1.36
CA PHE A 172 -13.54 11.85 -2.42
C PHE A 172 -13.93 13.08 -3.24
N SER A 173 -13.46 14.27 -2.85
CA SER A 173 -13.49 15.48 -3.67
C SER A 173 -12.28 15.63 -4.60
N LEU A 174 -11.25 14.79 -4.47
CA LEU A 174 -10.11 14.78 -5.37
C LEU A 174 -10.45 14.06 -6.69
N PRO A 175 -9.75 14.37 -7.79
CA PRO A 175 -9.81 13.57 -9.01
C PRO A 175 -9.51 12.10 -8.71
N LYS A 176 -10.21 11.18 -9.38
CA LYS A 176 -10.09 9.72 -9.16
C LYS A 176 -8.81 9.11 -9.74
N ASP A 177 -8.06 9.89 -10.51
CA ASP A 177 -6.78 9.55 -11.12
C ASP A 177 -5.60 10.34 -10.53
N ASP A 178 -5.85 11.24 -9.56
CA ASP A 178 -4.78 11.97 -8.88
C ASP A 178 -4.26 11.17 -7.67
N TYR A 179 -3.59 10.06 -7.94
CA TYR A 179 -3.06 9.19 -6.91
C TYR A 179 -2.08 9.92 -5.97
N ALA A 180 -1.36 10.93 -6.45
CA ALA A 180 -0.42 11.69 -5.65
C ALA A 180 -1.14 12.55 -4.60
N ALA A 181 -2.23 13.22 -4.96
CA ALA A 181 -3.08 13.93 -4.01
C ALA A 181 -3.76 12.96 -3.04
N TRP A 182 -4.21 11.79 -3.52
CA TRP A 182 -4.79 10.75 -2.66
C TRP A 182 -3.79 10.24 -1.61
N ALA A 183 -2.56 9.93 -2.01
CA ALA A 183 -1.51 9.45 -1.10
C ALA A 183 -1.20 10.49 0.01
N LYS A 184 -1.09 11.77 -0.37
CA LYS A 184 -0.91 12.89 0.58
C LYS A 184 -2.12 13.06 1.49
N GLY A 185 -3.33 12.99 0.91
CA GLY A 185 -4.60 13.13 1.62
C GLY A 185 -4.83 12.00 2.63
N LEU A 186 -4.45 10.76 2.31
CA LEU A 186 -4.56 9.61 3.20
C LEU A 186 -3.72 9.82 4.46
N ARG A 187 -2.48 10.27 4.30
CA ARG A 187 -1.62 10.64 5.43
C ARG A 187 -2.21 11.81 6.22
N ALA A 188 -2.63 12.89 5.54
CA ALA A 188 -3.22 14.06 6.21
C ALA A 188 -4.50 13.72 6.99
N ALA A 189 -5.31 12.79 6.48
CA ALA A 189 -6.47 12.23 7.16
C ALA A 189 -6.10 11.32 8.33
N GLY A 190 -4.82 10.92 8.44
CA GLY A 190 -4.23 10.12 9.50
C GLY A 190 -4.37 8.61 9.29
N TYR A 191 -4.34 8.14 8.05
CA TYR A 191 -4.25 6.71 7.73
C TYR A 191 -2.95 6.12 8.28
N ALA A 192 -1.82 6.80 8.08
CA ALA A 192 -0.50 6.43 8.57
C ALA A 192 0.17 7.60 9.29
N THR A 193 1.04 7.29 10.25
CA THR A 193 1.85 8.27 11.00
C THR A 193 3.18 8.58 10.31
N ASP A 194 3.69 7.65 9.50
CA ASP A 194 4.95 7.81 8.77
C ASP A 194 4.91 9.04 7.84
N ALA A 195 5.92 9.92 7.99
CA ALA A 195 6.09 11.08 7.13
C ALA A 195 6.29 10.72 5.66
N LYS A 196 6.94 9.58 5.38
CA LYS A 196 7.28 9.10 4.04
C LYS A 196 6.20 8.23 3.40
N TYR A 197 5.04 8.08 4.05
CA TYR A 197 3.96 7.23 3.58
C TYR A 197 3.48 7.61 2.16
N PRO A 198 3.23 8.90 1.84
CA PRO A 198 2.80 9.28 0.50
C PRO A 198 3.85 8.92 -0.56
N GLU A 199 5.13 9.19 -0.29
CA GLU A 199 6.23 8.91 -1.22
C GLU A 199 6.38 7.41 -1.46
N LYS A 200 6.18 6.58 -0.44
CA LYS A 200 6.16 5.12 -0.58
C LYS A 200 5.04 4.68 -1.53
N LEU A 201 3.80 5.14 -1.32
CA LEU A 201 2.68 4.78 -2.20
C LEU A 201 2.92 5.26 -3.63
N ILE A 202 3.30 6.53 -3.82
CA ILE A 202 3.62 7.11 -5.13
C ILE A 202 4.70 6.29 -5.82
N SER A 203 5.76 5.89 -5.11
CA SER A 203 6.83 5.09 -5.69
C SER A 203 6.37 3.71 -6.15
N TYR A 204 5.45 3.04 -5.45
CA TYR A 204 4.86 1.80 -5.96
C TYR A 204 3.99 2.04 -7.19
N ILE A 205 3.17 3.09 -7.17
CA ILE A 205 2.26 3.40 -8.27
C ILE A 205 3.06 3.68 -9.54
N GLU A 206 4.06 4.54 -9.46
CA GLU A 206 4.90 4.90 -10.61
C GLU A 206 5.79 3.74 -11.06
N ARG A 207 6.37 3.00 -10.11
CA ARG A 207 7.24 1.84 -10.42
C ARG A 207 6.47 0.72 -11.07
N TYR A 208 5.24 0.43 -10.65
CA TYR A 208 4.48 -0.70 -11.18
C TYR A 208 3.36 -0.27 -12.12
N HIS A 209 3.35 1.01 -12.52
CA HIS A 209 2.35 1.62 -13.41
C HIS A 209 0.92 1.33 -12.94
N LEU A 210 0.66 1.40 -11.63
CA LEU A 210 -0.62 0.96 -11.07
C LEU A 210 -1.78 1.90 -11.47
N ASP A 211 -1.47 3.13 -11.84
CA ASP A 211 -2.39 4.14 -12.37
C ASP A 211 -2.99 3.76 -13.73
N GLN A 212 -2.40 2.80 -14.45
CA GLN A 212 -3.04 2.21 -15.63
C GLN A 212 -4.43 1.63 -15.32
N TYR A 213 -4.61 1.09 -14.11
CA TYR A 213 -5.88 0.51 -13.67
C TYR A 213 -6.91 1.58 -13.32
N ASP A 214 -6.46 2.76 -12.87
CA ASP A 214 -7.35 3.91 -12.67
C ASP A 214 -7.91 4.36 -14.03
N ASN A 215 -7.02 4.49 -15.02
CA ASN A 215 -7.40 4.88 -16.38
C ASN A 215 -8.34 3.88 -17.04
N GLN A 216 -8.09 2.58 -16.86
CA GLN A 216 -8.99 1.52 -17.35
C GLN A 216 -10.39 1.62 -16.72
N VAL A 217 -10.48 1.92 -15.42
CA VAL A 217 -11.78 2.13 -14.75
C VAL A 217 -12.47 3.40 -15.24
N LEU A 218 -11.71 4.46 -15.50
CA LEU A 218 -12.23 5.76 -15.96
C LEU A 218 -12.48 5.83 -17.47
N GLY A 219 -12.12 4.80 -18.24
CA GLY A 219 -12.23 4.78 -19.69
C GLY A 219 -11.27 5.76 -20.38
N LYS A 220 -10.15 6.09 -19.74
CA LYS A 220 -9.10 6.96 -20.28
C LYS A 220 -8.06 6.12 -21.00
N GLU A 221 -7.53 6.64 -22.11
CA GLU A 221 -6.35 6.05 -22.74
C GLU A 221 -5.16 6.16 -21.79
N TYR A 222 -4.55 5.03 -21.47
CA TYR A 222 -3.35 5.03 -20.63
C TYR A 222 -2.13 5.36 -21.50
N VAL A 223 -1.56 6.54 -21.27
CA VAL A 223 -0.28 6.94 -21.86
C VAL A 223 0.77 6.81 -20.77
N ILE A 224 1.76 5.94 -20.99
CA ILE A 224 2.97 5.94 -20.15
C ILE A 224 3.62 7.31 -20.34
N ASP A 225 3.48 8.22 -19.36
CA ASP A 225 4.06 9.55 -19.46
C ASP A 225 5.59 9.45 -19.53
N LYS A 226 6.11 9.83 -20.69
CA LYS A 226 7.54 9.81 -21.00
C LYS A 226 8.27 11.07 -20.50
N SER A 227 7.65 11.91 -19.68
CA SER A 227 8.28 13.14 -19.14
C SER A 227 9.45 12.88 -18.16
N GLN A 228 9.83 11.61 -17.94
CA GLN A 228 11.16 11.20 -17.45
C GLN A 228 12.08 10.64 -18.56
N ASN A 229 11.98 11.24 -19.77
CA ASN A 229 12.71 10.98 -21.04
C ASN A 229 12.24 9.79 -21.89
N ALA A 230 11.37 10.05 -22.87
CA ALA A 230 11.57 9.66 -24.27
C ALA A 230 10.47 10.19 -25.20
N THR A 231 10.78 10.33 -26.47
CA THR A 231 9.95 10.81 -27.56
C THR A 231 8.66 9.98 -27.75
N VAL A 232 7.53 10.66 -27.93
CA VAL A 232 6.29 10.09 -28.48
C VAL A 232 6.59 9.59 -29.90
N ILE A 233 6.48 8.28 -30.14
CA ILE A 233 6.42 7.74 -31.50
C ILE A 233 5.02 7.14 -31.62
N PRO A 234 4.28 7.43 -32.71
CA PRO A 234 2.96 6.89 -32.94
C PRO A 234 3.01 5.36 -32.96
N VAL A 235 1.93 4.72 -32.50
CA VAL A 235 1.68 3.31 -32.73
C VAL A 235 1.61 3.07 -34.23
N THR A 236 2.73 2.69 -34.84
CA THR A 236 2.79 2.15 -36.21
C THR A 236 3.24 0.70 -36.14
N ASN A 237 2.32 -0.19 -36.52
CA ASN A 237 2.59 -1.58 -36.89
C ASN A 237 3.89 -1.68 -37.69
N THR A 238 4.96 -2.21 -37.11
CA THR A 238 6.16 -2.63 -37.86
C THR A 238 7.01 -3.56 -37.01
N GLU A 239 7.10 -4.82 -37.47
CA GLU A 239 8.04 -5.90 -37.13
C GLU A 239 8.34 -6.18 -35.65
N GLY A 240 8.00 -7.40 -35.23
CA GLY A 240 8.18 -7.90 -33.88
C GLY A 240 9.63 -7.84 -33.43
N LYS A 241 10.01 -6.75 -32.76
CA LYS A 241 11.34 -6.64 -32.16
C LYS A 241 11.42 -7.67 -31.06
N VAL A 242 12.34 -8.62 -31.18
CA VAL A 242 12.63 -9.62 -30.17
C VAL A 242 13.75 -9.12 -29.27
N TYR A 243 13.61 -9.33 -27.97
CA TYR A 243 14.61 -9.06 -26.93
C TYR A 243 14.99 -10.35 -26.23
N GLU A 244 16.30 -10.60 -26.12
CA GLU A 244 16.82 -11.71 -25.32
C GLU A 244 17.00 -11.26 -23.87
N VAL A 245 16.32 -11.96 -22.95
CA VAL A 245 16.34 -11.70 -21.51
C VAL A 245 17.77 -11.85 -20.99
N GLN A 246 18.27 -10.79 -20.36
CA GLN A 246 19.61 -10.75 -19.78
C GLN A 246 19.57 -11.12 -18.30
N LYS A 247 20.74 -11.48 -17.75
CA LYS A 247 20.86 -11.73 -16.31
C LYS A 247 20.45 -10.49 -15.52
N GLY A 248 19.46 -10.65 -14.63
CA GLY A 248 18.92 -9.57 -13.80
C GLY A 248 17.69 -8.88 -14.40
N ASP A 249 17.28 -9.24 -15.62
CA ASP A 249 16.03 -8.75 -16.16
C ASP A 249 14.81 -9.30 -15.42
N THR A 250 13.78 -8.47 -15.33
CA THR A 250 12.42 -8.81 -14.93
C THR A 250 11.48 -8.34 -16.04
N LEU A 251 10.24 -8.85 -16.08
CA LEU A 251 9.26 -8.29 -17.04
C LEU A 251 9.07 -6.78 -16.85
N TYR A 252 9.25 -6.29 -15.62
CA TYR A 252 9.25 -4.86 -15.34
C TYR A 252 10.42 -4.11 -15.98
N SER A 253 11.67 -4.55 -15.78
CA SER A 253 12.83 -3.86 -16.37
C SER A 253 12.75 -3.82 -17.89
N ILE A 254 12.22 -4.89 -18.50
CA ILE A 254 11.99 -5.00 -19.94
C ILE A 254 10.83 -4.11 -20.39
N SER A 255 9.70 -4.14 -19.69
CA SER A 255 8.54 -3.27 -19.92
C SER A 255 8.96 -1.80 -19.96
N LYS A 256 9.74 -1.36 -18.96
CA LYS A 256 10.28 0.00 -18.89
C LYS A 256 11.24 0.30 -20.04
N LYS A 257 12.13 -0.63 -20.36
CA LYS A 257 13.12 -0.49 -21.44
C LYS A 257 12.48 -0.30 -22.82
N PHE A 258 11.37 -0.99 -23.07
CA PHE A 258 10.69 -0.97 -24.37
C PHE A 258 9.43 -0.12 -24.39
N ASN A 259 9.05 0.48 -23.25
CA ASN A 259 7.85 1.27 -23.09
C ASN A 259 6.59 0.50 -23.52
N ILE A 260 6.45 -0.71 -23.00
CA ILE A 260 5.31 -1.62 -23.16
C ILE A 260 4.79 -1.96 -21.77
N LEU A 261 3.48 -2.13 -21.58
CA LEU A 261 2.96 -2.57 -20.29
C LEU A 261 3.48 -3.96 -19.95
N VAL A 262 3.73 -4.24 -18.67
CA VAL A 262 4.11 -5.59 -18.21
C VAL A 262 3.07 -6.61 -18.65
N GLU A 263 1.78 -6.25 -18.55
CA GLU A 263 0.68 -7.10 -18.99
C GLU A 263 0.71 -7.33 -20.51
N ASP A 264 0.87 -6.28 -21.32
CA ASP A 264 0.96 -6.41 -22.78
C ASP A 264 2.17 -7.27 -23.18
N LEU A 265 3.31 -7.06 -22.51
CA LEU A 265 4.51 -7.87 -22.71
C LEU A 265 4.25 -9.34 -22.37
N LYS A 266 3.54 -9.62 -21.28
CA LYS A 266 3.16 -10.97 -20.85
C LYS A 266 2.22 -11.62 -21.88
N GLN A 267 1.17 -10.92 -22.27
CA GLN A 267 0.17 -11.39 -23.23
C GLN A 267 0.78 -11.64 -24.61
N LYS A 268 1.59 -10.70 -25.12
CA LYS A 268 2.27 -10.81 -26.41
C LYS A 268 3.22 -12.00 -26.48
N ASN A 269 3.72 -12.46 -25.32
CA ASN A 269 4.65 -13.58 -25.21
C ASN A 269 4.01 -14.85 -24.63
N ASN A 270 2.68 -14.86 -24.43
CA ASN A 270 1.95 -15.98 -23.84
C ASN A 270 2.58 -16.52 -22.53
N LEU A 271 3.13 -15.63 -21.71
CA LEU A 271 3.78 -16.05 -20.47
C LEU A 271 2.72 -16.44 -19.44
N PRO A 272 2.85 -17.59 -18.75
CA PRO A 272 1.87 -18.01 -17.76
C PRO A 272 1.92 -17.15 -16.49
N ASP A 273 3.12 -16.72 -16.11
CA ASP A 273 3.42 -15.95 -14.91
C ASP A 273 4.38 -14.78 -15.24
N PHE A 274 5.05 -14.24 -14.22
CA PHE A 274 6.04 -13.16 -14.37
C PHE A 274 7.47 -13.67 -14.51
N SER A 275 7.64 -14.99 -14.51
CA SER A 275 8.95 -15.64 -14.55
C SER A 275 9.51 -15.57 -15.95
N ILE A 276 10.77 -15.14 -16.06
CA ILE A 276 11.52 -15.15 -17.32
C ILE A 276 12.90 -15.75 -17.09
N ALA A 277 13.39 -16.49 -18.08
CA ALA A 277 14.70 -17.13 -18.03
C ALA A 277 15.73 -16.31 -18.80
N VAL A 278 16.96 -16.24 -18.31
CA VAL A 278 18.08 -15.68 -19.08
C VAL A 278 18.22 -16.44 -20.40
N GLY A 279 18.34 -15.71 -21.51
CA GLY A 279 18.36 -16.25 -22.87
C GLY A 279 16.96 -16.45 -23.49
N GLN A 280 15.87 -16.25 -22.74
CA GLN A 280 14.52 -16.31 -23.29
C GLN A 280 14.30 -15.15 -24.26
N GLN A 281 13.66 -15.43 -25.39
CA GLN A 281 13.31 -14.41 -26.38
C GLN A 281 11.89 -13.90 -26.13
N LEU A 282 11.75 -12.58 -26.00
CA LEU A 282 10.48 -11.89 -25.81
C LEU A 282 10.21 -10.89 -26.94
N ILE A 283 9.02 -10.95 -27.52
CA ILE A 283 8.47 -9.96 -28.44
C ILE A 283 8.13 -8.69 -27.65
N VAL A 284 8.82 -7.59 -27.96
CA VAL A 284 8.72 -6.31 -27.22
C VAL A 284 8.16 -5.16 -28.06
N LYS A 285 7.88 -5.37 -29.35
CA LYS A 285 7.14 -4.45 -30.24
C LYS A 285 6.23 -5.22 -31.17
#